data_AF-B8CGP1-F1
#
_entry.id   AF-B8CGP1-F1
#
_cell.length_a   1.000
_cell.length_b   1.000
_cell.length_c   1.000
_cell.angle_alpha   90.00
_cell.angle_beta   90.00
_cell.angle_gamma   90.00
#
_symmetry.space_group_name_H-M   'P 1'
#
loop_
_entity.id
_entity.type
_entity.pdbx_description
1 polymer ?
#
loop_
_entity_poly.entity_id
_entity_poly.type
_entity_poly.pdbx_seq_one_letter_code
_entity_poly.pdbx_strand_id
1 'polypeptide(L)'
;MSESDKPSSSSISSSTKRLLTTATFAVISYIIFFCQFPTVCLDVEGQQHHIVHGIPKQYLPLGGWPPIHVYQPSQDKNSTVAICTIVKNETMYIDEWVDFHIALGFAPIYIYDNMLAPDIELEDWYQKRYDTHEYVQIIHFPHTPVQLAAYDQCIKVDAKDDTFVGLFDVDEFLVLKKHKNVVDFMNEHCKEPICGQLTVNWRMMGVSNQTRYTNVPITKRNVHTDSEAWGTVKTIVRPSYVADNLAWRHTVRLKKGYWLDTRGVIINNTGWKVQANNDGPSDVALFHHYSYKSLEEFHYKNCVRGNSLGKRGENFNLCERDILVEGRIFNDDAWQQLKRMVPEKYSVFDAIQKVSVNATASELRIGGGGER
;
A
#
# COMPACT_ATOMS: atom_id res chain seq x y z
N MET A 1 -60.49 13.63 -53.70
CA MET A 1 -59.35 13.47 -54.61
C MET A 1 -58.40 12.50 -53.92
N SER A 2 -58.58 11.17 -54.00
CA SER A 2 -58.26 10.28 -55.15
C SER A 2 -56.82 10.51 -55.62
N GLU A 3 -55.89 9.61 -55.30
CA GLU A 3 -55.43 8.42 -56.06
C GLU A 3 -53.93 8.65 -56.30
N SER A 4 -53.02 7.71 -56.12
CA SER A 4 -52.71 6.59 -57.04
C SER A 4 -51.43 5.92 -56.47
N ASP A 5 -51.44 4.62 -56.16
CA ASP A 5 -51.15 3.43 -57.01
C ASP A 5 -49.68 2.96 -57.04
N LYS A 6 -49.40 1.93 -56.23
CA LYS A 6 -49.09 0.51 -56.59
C LYS A 6 -47.94 0.14 -57.58
N PRO A 7 -47.49 -1.15 -57.61
CA PRO A 7 -46.08 -1.54 -57.44
C PRO A 7 -45.52 -2.39 -58.60
N SER A 8 -44.29 -2.90 -58.49
CA SER A 8 -43.88 -4.07 -59.31
C SER A 8 -42.87 -4.98 -58.61
N SER A 9 -43.18 -6.27 -58.70
CA SER A 9 -42.41 -7.44 -58.31
C SER A 9 -41.80 -8.11 -59.54
N SER A 10 -40.60 -8.68 -59.44
CA SER A 10 -40.21 -9.84 -60.25
C SER A 10 -39.09 -10.66 -59.59
N SER A 11 -39.42 -11.92 -59.36
CA SER A 11 -38.54 -13.07 -59.11
C SER A 11 -37.74 -13.46 -60.37
N ILE A 12 -36.61 -14.18 -60.23
CA ILE A 12 -36.27 -15.42 -61.00
C ILE A 12 -34.92 -16.05 -60.56
N SER A 13 -35.04 -17.34 -60.21
CA SER A 13 -34.20 -18.56 -60.33
C SER A 13 -32.65 -18.62 -60.22
N SER A 14 -32.24 -19.46 -59.26
CA SER A 14 -31.44 -20.70 -59.37
C SER A 14 -30.01 -20.74 -59.96
N SER A 15 -29.15 -21.29 -59.10
CA SER A 15 -28.19 -22.40 -59.33
C SER A 15 -26.85 -22.12 -60.03
N THR A 16 -25.80 -22.06 -59.21
CA THR A 16 -24.49 -22.64 -59.54
C THR A 16 -23.91 -23.32 -58.29
N LYS A 17 -24.07 -24.64 -58.18
CA LYS A 17 -23.22 -25.48 -57.32
C LYS A 17 -21.98 -25.84 -58.14
N ARG A 18 -20.77 -25.60 -57.61
CA ARG A 18 -19.63 -26.54 -57.71
C ARG A 18 -18.48 -26.11 -56.79
N LEU A 19 -18.07 -27.10 -55.98
CA LEU A 19 -16.76 -27.31 -55.35
C LEU A 19 -16.13 -26.16 -54.56
N LEU A 20 -16.17 -26.26 -53.23
CA LEU A 20 -15.02 -25.87 -52.42
C LEU A 20 -14.69 -26.99 -51.42
N THR A 21 -13.50 -27.53 -51.62
CA THR A 21 -12.67 -28.30 -50.70
C THR A 21 -12.57 -27.62 -49.33
N THR A 22 -12.60 -28.46 -48.29
CA THR A 22 -12.35 -28.12 -46.88
C THR A 22 -11.05 -27.35 -46.68
N ALA A 23 -11.16 -26.12 -46.19
CA ALA A 23 -10.10 -25.40 -45.49
C ALA A 23 -10.70 -24.79 -44.21
N THR A 24 -10.39 -25.39 -43.07
CA THR A 24 -10.62 -24.81 -41.74
C THR A 24 -9.75 -23.57 -41.57
N PHE A 25 -10.35 -22.39 -41.65
CA PHE A 25 -9.76 -21.14 -41.20
C PHE A 25 -10.35 -20.78 -39.83
N ALA A 26 -9.50 -20.69 -38.82
CA ALA A 26 -9.83 -20.04 -37.56
C ALA A 26 -9.97 -18.53 -37.82
N VAL A 27 -11.19 -18.01 -37.71
CA VAL A 27 -11.45 -16.56 -37.76
C VAL A 27 -11.20 -16.02 -36.35
N ILE A 28 -10.12 -15.25 -36.21
CA ILE A 28 -9.91 -14.37 -35.06
C ILE A 28 -10.94 -13.26 -35.17
N SER A 29 -12.03 -13.38 -34.42
CA SER A 29 -13.01 -12.30 -34.25
C SER A 29 -12.38 -11.19 -33.41
N TYR A 30 -11.94 -10.12 -34.07
CA TYR A 30 -11.70 -8.83 -33.43
C TYR A 30 -13.03 -8.28 -32.92
N ILE A 31 -13.25 -8.33 -31.61
CA ILE A 31 -14.40 -7.68 -30.96
C ILE A 31 -14.07 -6.19 -30.86
N ILE A 32 -14.82 -5.39 -31.61
CA ILE A 32 -14.79 -3.92 -31.56
C ILE A 32 -15.62 -3.50 -30.34
N PHE A 33 -14.96 -2.94 -29.32
CA PHE A 33 -15.63 -2.29 -28.19
C PHE A 33 -16.14 -0.90 -28.63
N PHE A 34 -17.45 -0.67 -28.53
CA PHE A 34 -18.04 0.66 -28.63
C PHE A 34 -18.07 1.31 -27.24
N CYS A 35 -17.09 2.18 -26.95
CA CYS A 35 -17.10 2.99 -25.73
C CYS A 35 -18.03 4.20 -25.88
N GLN A 36 -19.15 4.21 -25.18
CA GLN A 36 -19.85 5.46 -24.83
C GLN A 36 -19.38 5.89 -23.42
N PHE A 37 -18.45 6.85 -23.37
CA PHE A 37 -17.96 7.55 -22.17
C PHE A 37 -17.15 6.71 -21.14
N PRO A 38 -16.17 7.30 -20.42
CA PRO A 38 -14.94 6.62 -20.05
C PRO A 38 -14.97 5.78 -18.75
N THR A 39 -16.11 5.26 -18.28
CA THR A 39 -16.15 4.66 -16.93
C THR A 39 -16.92 3.35 -16.75
N VAL A 40 -17.48 2.73 -17.80
CA VAL A 40 -18.22 1.47 -17.63
C VAL A 40 -18.00 0.54 -18.82
N CYS A 41 -17.47 -0.66 -18.56
CA CYS A 41 -17.54 -1.79 -19.50
C CYS A 41 -18.37 -2.91 -18.84
N LEU A 42 -19.22 -3.54 -19.65
CA LEU A 42 -20.02 -4.71 -19.26
C LEU A 42 -19.26 -5.98 -19.64
N ASP A 43 -19.32 -7.01 -18.80
CA ASP A 43 -18.84 -8.34 -19.16
C ASP A 43 -19.85 -9.11 -20.05
N VAL A 44 -19.51 -10.35 -20.42
CA VAL A 44 -20.35 -11.24 -21.22
C VAL A 44 -21.67 -11.64 -20.54
N GLU A 45 -21.81 -11.38 -19.23
CA GLU A 45 -23.02 -11.62 -18.43
C GLU A 45 -23.79 -10.32 -18.11
N GLY A 46 -23.31 -9.16 -18.56
CA GLY A 46 -23.94 -7.87 -18.33
C GLY A 46 -23.69 -7.30 -16.93
N GLN A 47 -22.69 -7.79 -16.19
CA GLN A 47 -22.30 -7.17 -14.92
C GLN A 47 -21.52 -5.88 -15.15
N GLN A 48 -21.88 -4.87 -14.37
CA GLN A 48 -21.30 -3.53 -14.47
C GLN A 48 -19.99 -3.49 -13.67
N HIS A 49 -18.86 -3.43 -14.37
CA HIS A 49 -17.55 -3.25 -13.74
C HIS A 49 -17.10 -1.79 -13.86
N HIS A 50 -16.78 -1.18 -12.72
CA HIS A 50 -16.08 0.09 -12.67
C HIS A 50 -14.62 -0.13 -13.07
N ILE A 51 -14.34 -0.16 -14.38
CA ILE A 51 -12.97 -0.23 -14.88
C ILE A 51 -12.41 1.19 -14.95
N VAL A 52 -11.91 1.68 -13.81
CA VAL A 52 -10.82 2.66 -13.85
C VAL A 52 -9.61 1.90 -14.38
N HIS A 53 -8.85 2.44 -15.35
CA HIS A 53 -7.55 1.89 -15.77
C HIS A 53 -6.64 1.65 -14.54
N GLY A 54 -6.75 0.49 -13.90
CA GLY A 54 -6.36 0.29 -12.53
C GLY A 54 -6.49 -1.18 -12.12
N ILE A 55 -5.69 -1.55 -11.14
CA ILE A 55 -5.60 -2.90 -10.59
C ILE A 55 -6.99 -3.32 -10.08
N PRO A 56 -7.48 -4.53 -10.42
CA PRO A 56 -8.72 -5.04 -9.86
C PRO A 56 -8.67 -5.00 -8.32
N LYS A 57 -9.52 -4.17 -7.70
CA LYS A 57 -9.56 -4.02 -6.25
C LYS A 57 -10.21 -5.26 -5.64
N GLN A 58 -9.39 -6.24 -5.29
CA GLN A 58 -9.80 -7.41 -4.51
C GLN A 58 -9.33 -7.21 -3.08
N TYR A 59 -10.26 -6.99 -2.16
CA TYR A 59 -9.95 -6.89 -0.73
C TYR A 59 -9.54 -8.25 -0.16
N LEU A 60 -8.81 -8.24 0.95
CA LEU A 60 -8.50 -9.47 1.67
C LEU A 60 -9.83 -10.09 2.17
N PRO A 61 -10.02 -11.43 2.06
CA PRO A 61 -11.23 -12.11 2.50
C PRO A 61 -11.29 -12.23 4.03
N LEU A 62 -11.51 -11.10 4.70
CA LEU A 62 -11.37 -10.92 6.14
C LEU A 62 -12.71 -10.90 6.89
N GLY A 63 -13.81 -11.19 6.21
CA GLY A 63 -15.12 -11.28 6.85
C GLY A 63 -15.23 -12.49 7.79
N GLY A 64 -15.89 -12.32 8.94
CA GLY A 64 -16.22 -13.41 9.86
C GLY A 64 -15.12 -13.81 10.85
N TRP A 65 -13.98 -13.10 10.86
CA TRP A 65 -12.94 -13.29 11.88
C TRP A 65 -13.27 -12.52 13.18
N PRO A 66 -12.70 -12.93 14.33
CA PRO A 66 -12.83 -12.19 15.57
C PRO A 66 -12.37 -10.72 15.44
N PRO A 67 -12.96 -9.80 16.22
CA PRO A 67 -12.49 -8.42 16.30
C PRO A 67 -11.01 -8.33 16.63
N ILE A 68 -10.32 -7.34 16.06
CA ILE A 68 -8.93 -7.08 16.42
C ILE A 68 -8.85 -6.35 17.77
N HIS A 69 -7.86 -6.69 18.58
CA HIS A 69 -7.65 -6.08 19.89
C HIS A 69 -6.26 -5.45 19.99
N VAL A 70 -6.19 -4.30 20.66
CA VAL A 70 -4.93 -3.64 20.99
C VAL A 70 -4.12 -4.52 21.94
N TYR A 71 -2.84 -4.72 21.64
CA TYR A 71 -1.94 -5.47 22.52
C TYR A 71 -1.81 -4.78 23.88
N GLN A 72 -2.03 -5.54 24.95
CA GLN A 72 -1.89 -5.03 26.32
C GLN A 72 -0.42 -5.03 26.77
N PRO A 73 0.13 -3.89 27.21
CA PRO A 73 1.52 -3.81 27.66
C PRO A 73 1.82 -4.74 28.83
N SER A 74 3.09 -5.14 28.98
CA SER A 74 3.53 -6.09 30.02
C SER A 74 3.35 -5.57 31.45
N GLN A 75 3.32 -4.26 31.60
CA GLN A 75 3.02 -3.55 32.84
C GLN A 75 1.87 -2.59 32.58
N ASP A 76 1.09 -2.31 33.61
CA ASP A 76 0.02 -1.31 33.57
C ASP A 76 0.64 0.10 33.47
N LYS A 77 1.12 0.41 32.27
CA LYS A 77 1.70 1.70 31.89
C LYS A 77 0.66 2.43 31.06
N ASN A 78 0.24 3.60 31.53
CA ASN A 78 -0.73 4.46 30.87
C ASN A 78 -0.19 5.18 29.61
N SER A 79 0.78 4.58 28.91
CA SER A 79 1.37 5.21 27.72
C SER A 79 0.59 4.82 26.47
N THR A 80 -0.14 5.77 25.89
CA THR A 80 -0.73 5.61 24.56
C THR A 80 0.33 5.86 23.48
N VAL A 81 0.24 5.10 22.39
CA VAL A 81 1.08 5.31 21.20
C VAL A 81 0.14 5.41 20.01
N ALA A 82 -0.07 6.63 19.52
CA ALA A 82 -0.91 6.88 18.36
C ALA A 82 -0.13 6.75 17.06
N ILE A 83 -0.85 6.67 15.93
CA ILE A 83 -0.28 6.84 14.58
C ILE A 83 -1.00 7.98 13.86
N CYS A 84 -0.24 8.80 13.14
CA CYS A 84 -0.77 9.69 12.12
C CYS A 84 -0.29 9.21 10.76
N THR A 85 -1.21 8.79 9.90
CA THR A 85 -0.90 8.35 8.54
C THR A 85 -1.75 9.07 7.52
N ILE A 86 -1.27 9.12 6.28
CA ILE A 86 -1.95 9.81 5.18
C ILE A 86 -2.23 8.79 4.09
N VAL A 87 -3.47 8.73 3.65
CA VAL A 87 -3.95 7.79 2.64
C VAL A 87 -4.45 8.55 1.43
N LYS A 88 -4.20 8.00 0.23
CA LYS A 88 -4.78 8.49 -1.01
C LYS A 88 -4.99 7.32 -1.97
N ASN A 89 -6.22 6.85 -2.12
CA ASN A 89 -6.56 5.67 -2.93
C ASN A 89 -5.65 4.44 -2.59
N GLU A 90 -5.47 4.13 -1.30
CA GLU A 90 -4.67 2.99 -0.83
C GLU A 90 -5.49 1.98 0.00
N THR A 91 -6.82 2.06 -0.07
CA THR A 91 -7.76 1.24 0.70
C THR A 91 -7.47 -0.27 0.62
N MET A 92 -6.94 -0.75 -0.51
CA MET A 92 -6.57 -2.16 -0.70
C MET A 92 -5.48 -2.69 0.26
N TYR A 93 -4.69 -1.83 0.91
CA TYR A 93 -3.65 -2.23 1.86
C TYR A 93 -4.01 -1.93 3.32
N ILE A 94 -5.09 -1.19 3.55
CA ILE A 94 -5.43 -0.67 4.88
C ILE A 94 -5.77 -1.80 5.84
N ASP A 95 -6.48 -2.83 5.39
CA ASP A 95 -6.86 -3.96 6.24
C ASP A 95 -5.66 -4.60 6.96
N GLU A 96 -4.63 -5.00 6.19
CA GLU A 96 -3.42 -5.61 6.74
C GLU A 96 -2.65 -4.63 7.62
N TRP A 97 -2.52 -3.38 7.18
CA TRP A 97 -1.74 -2.38 7.88
C TRP A 97 -2.39 -1.98 9.22
N VAL A 98 -3.72 -1.78 9.25
CA VAL A 98 -4.48 -1.44 10.45
C VAL A 98 -4.43 -2.59 11.45
N ASP A 99 -4.71 -3.82 11.00
CA ASP A 99 -4.66 -4.99 11.88
C ASP A 99 -3.26 -5.17 12.48
N PHE A 100 -2.21 -5.03 11.66
CA PHE A 100 -0.83 -5.14 12.14
C PHE A 100 -0.53 -4.14 13.27
N HIS A 101 -0.89 -2.88 13.08
CA HIS A 101 -0.50 -1.83 14.01
C HIS A 101 -1.38 -1.78 15.27
N ILE A 102 -2.69 -2.06 15.16
CA ILE A 102 -3.55 -2.25 16.33
C ILE A 102 -3.02 -3.42 17.16
N ALA A 103 -2.76 -4.57 16.54
CA ALA A 103 -2.26 -5.76 17.23
C ALA A 103 -0.85 -5.61 17.79
N LEU A 104 -0.10 -4.60 17.34
CA LEU A 104 1.21 -4.24 17.89
C LEU A 104 1.10 -3.33 19.12
N GLY A 105 -0.09 -2.75 19.37
CA GLY A 105 -0.36 -1.89 20.52
C GLY A 105 -0.55 -0.41 20.17
N PHE A 106 -0.68 -0.04 18.89
CA PHE A 106 -1.01 1.34 18.52
C PHE A 106 -2.49 1.62 18.69
N ALA A 107 -2.81 2.65 19.46
CA ALA A 107 -4.14 3.21 19.60
C ALA A 107 -4.02 4.63 20.20
N PRO A 108 -4.67 5.65 19.62
CA PRO A 108 -5.48 5.63 18.37
C PRO A 108 -4.66 5.70 17.06
N ILE A 109 -5.30 5.40 15.93
CA ILE A 109 -4.77 5.54 14.57
C ILE A 109 -5.60 6.60 13.83
N TYR A 110 -4.96 7.71 13.47
CA TYR A 110 -5.54 8.79 12.68
C TYR A 110 -5.16 8.64 11.21
N ILE A 111 -6.16 8.45 10.36
CA ILE A 111 -6.02 8.31 8.90
C ILE A 111 -6.50 9.61 8.23
N TYR A 112 -5.56 10.36 7.65
CA TYR A 112 -5.85 11.55 6.86
C TYR A 112 -6.10 11.18 5.40
N ASP A 113 -7.35 11.28 4.96
CA ASP A 113 -7.76 11.07 3.57
C ASP A 113 -7.40 12.30 2.71
N ASN A 114 -6.42 12.14 1.81
CA ASN A 114 -5.94 13.18 0.89
C ASN A 114 -6.61 13.12 -0.50
N MET A 115 -7.85 12.66 -0.57
CA MET A 115 -8.68 12.82 -1.76
C MET A 115 -9.28 14.24 -1.82
N LEU A 116 -9.64 14.71 -3.02
CA LEU A 116 -10.26 16.03 -3.19
C LEU A 116 -11.72 16.07 -2.68
N ALA A 117 -12.36 14.92 -2.68
CA ALA A 117 -13.66 14.67 -2.07
C ALA A 117 -13.51 13.39 -1.22
N PRO A 118 -14.35 13.18 -0.20
CA PRO A 118 -14.24 12.01 0.68
C PRO A 118 -14.11 10.71 -0.10
N ASP A 119 -13.10 9.92 0.23
CA ASP A 119 -12.87 8.61 -0.39
C ASP A 119 -13.99 7.63 0.02
N ILE A 120 -14.93 7.41 -0.91
CA ILE A 120 -16.09 6.54 -0.70
C ILE A 120 -15.67 5.10 -0.36
N GLU A 121 -14.57 4.62 -0.92
CA GLU A 121 -14.10 3.26 -0.65
C GLU A 121 -13.48 3.15 0.74
N LEU A 122 -12.74 4.17 1.16
CA LEU A 122 -12.20 4.24 2.51
C LEU A 122 -13.32 4.32 3.55
N GLU A 123 -14.35 5.12 3.28
CA GLU A 123 -15.52 5.21 4.15
C GLU A 123 -16.30 3.89 4.21
N ASP A 124 -16.56 3.25 3.06
CA ASP A 124 -17.21 1.93 3.01
C ASP A 124 -16.40 0.86 3.75
N TRP A 125 -15.07 0.87 3.60
CA TRP A 125 -14.17 0.02 4.39
C TRP A 125 -14.34 0.27 5.89
N TYR A 126 -14.32 1.53 6.32
CA TYR A 126 -14.45 1.90 7.72
C TYR A 126 -15.78 1.43 8.30
N GLN A 127 -16.90 1.66 7.61
CA GLN A 127 -18.22 1.21 8.05
C GLN A 127 -18.32 -0.31 8.18
N LYS A 128 -17.63 -1.07 7.31
CA LYS A 128 -17.59 -2.54 7.37
C LYS A 128 -16.68 -3.08 8.49
N ARG A 129 -15.64 -2.34 8.86
CA ARG A 129 -14.67 -2.69 9.92
C ARG A 129 -15.04 -2.06 11.26
N TYR A 130 -16.27 -2.31 11.72
CA TYR A 130 -16.77 -1.80 13.02
C TYR A 130 -15.91 -2.22 14.22
N ASP A 131 -15.17 -3.33 14.09
CA ASP A 131 -14.19 -3.80 15.08
C ASP A 131 -13.02 -2.82 15.29
N THR A 132 -12.82 -1.88 14.36
CA THR A 132 -11.71 -0.92 14.40
C THR A 132 -12.13 0.48 14.86
N HIS A 133 -13.43 0.76 15.02
CA HIS A 133 -13.96 2.10 15.32
C HIS A 133 -13.50 2.67 16.67
N GLU A 134 -13.17 1.81 17.63
CA GLU A 134 -12.60 2.24 18.92
C GLU A 134 -11.19 2.83 18.75
N TYR A 135 -10.46 2.38 17.73
CA TYR A 135 -9.03 2.67 17.57
C TYR A 135 -8.73 3.55 16.37
N VAL A 136 -9.56 3.56 15.33
CA VAL A 136 -9.31 4.23 14.06
C VAL A 136 -10.22 5.44 13.89
N GLN A 137 -9.65 6.56 13.46
CA GLN A 137 -10.39 7.77 13.10
C GLN A 137 -9.99 8.22 11.69
N ILE A 138 -10.98 8.49 10.84
CA ILE A 138 -10.77 8.97 9.47
C ILE A 138 -11.08 10.45 9.39
N ILE A 139 -10.13 11.22 8.86
CA ILE A 139 -10.19 12.67 8.74
C ILE A 139 -10.02 13.05 7.27
N HIS A 140 -11.07 13.57 6.65
CA HIS A 140 -10.97 14.10 5.28
C HIS A 140 -10.12 15.37 5.26
N PHE A 141 -9.02 15.35 4.50
CA PHE A 141 -7.97 16.37 4.58
C PHE A 141 -7.36 16.70 3.20
N PRO A 142 -8.12 17.41 2.33
CA PRO A 142 -7.78 17.67 0.91
C PRO A 142 -6.70 18.76 0.73
N HIS A 143 -5.54 18.63 1.35
CA HIS A 143 -4.44 19.60 1.26
C HIS A 143 -3.39 19.19 0.21
N THR A 144 -2.70 20.17 -0.39
CA THR A 144 -1.56 19.89 -1.28
C THR A 144 -0.49 20.98 -1.13
N PRO A 145 0.74 20.66 -0.68
CA PRO A 145 1.21 19.36 -0.20
C PRO A 145 0.59 18.98 1.15
N VAL A 146 0.16 17.73 1.30
CA VAL A 146 -0.60 17.29 2.50
C VAL A 146 0.28 16.97 3.70
N GLN A 147 1.50 16.48 3.47
CA GLN A 147 2.19 15.68 4.48
C GLN A 147 2.52 16.45 5.75
N LEU A 148 3.12 17.64 5.61
CA LEU A 148 3.44 18.48 6.77
C LEU A 148 2.17 19.01 7.45
N ALA A 149 1.14 19.37 6.67
CA ALA A 149 -0.10 19.90 7.21
C ALA A 149 -0.87 18.86 8.04
N ALA A 150 -0.94 17.60 7.56
CA ALA A 150 -1.60 16.52 8.27
C ALA A 150 -0.86 16.14 9.56
N TYR A 151 0.47 16.03 9.52
CA TYR A 151 1.25 15.76 10.73
C TYR A 151 1.17 16.92 11.74
N ASP A 152 1.09 18.18 11.28
CA ASP A 152 0.94 19.34 12.17
C ASP A 152 -0.41 19.30 12.89
N GLN A 153 -1.48 19.09 12.11
CA GLN A 153 -2.83 18.91 12.62
C GLN A 153 -2.88 17.77 13.64
N CYS A 154 -2.31 16.61 13.31
CA CYS A 154 -2.34 15.45 14.17
C CYS A 154 -1.63 15.68 15.50
N ILE A 155 -0.37 16.14 15.47
CA ILE A 155 0.42 16.33 16.68
C ILE A 155 -0.18 17.41 17.59
N LYS A 156 -0.75 18.48 17.01
CA LYS A 156 -1.21 19.64 17.78
C LYS A 156 -2.67 19.56 18.21
N VAL A 157 -3.48 18.76 17.53
CA VAL A 157 -4.93 18.72 17.76
C VAL A 157 -5.38 17.30 18.11
N ASP A 158 -5.24 16.37 17.17
CA ASP A 158 -5.93 15.08 17.26
C ASP A 158 -5.24 14.14 18.26
N ALA A 159 -3.91 14.03 18.17
CA ALA A 159 -3.06 13.19 19.03
C ALA A 159 -2.30 13.99 20.10
N LYS A 160 -2.74 15.21 20.43
CA LYS A 160 -1.98 16.14 21.30
C LYS A 160 -1.80 15.63 22.74
N ASP A 161 -2.76 14.84 23.21
CA ASP A 161 -2.82 14.31 24.57
C ASP A 161 -2.25 12.87 24.65
N ASP A 162 -1.83 12.30 23.52
CA ASP A 162 -1.18 11.00 23.47
C ASP A 162 0.25 11.06 24.02
N THR A 163 0.71 9.94 24.61
CA THR A 163 2.07 9.88 25.16
C THR A 163 3.11 9.91 24.04
N PHE A 164 2.84 9.20 22.94
CA PHE A 164 3.68 9.11 21.77
C PHE A 164 2.84 9.09 20.50
N VAL A 165 3.42 9.54 19.39
CA VAL A 165 2.79 9.61 18.06
C VAL A 165 3.78 9.15 17.00
N GLY A 166 3.45 8.07 16.29
CA GLY A 166 4.16 7.58 15.13
C GLY A 166 3.77 8.35 13.87
N LEU A 167 4.78 8.80 13.11
CA LEU A 167 4.58 9.48 11.82
C LEU A 167 5.15 8.61 10.69
N PHE A 168 4.30 7.77 10.10
CA PHE A 168 4.72 6.84 9.06
C PHE A 168 3.57 6.48 8.10
N ASP A 169 3.94 5.96 6.94
CA ASP A 169 3.05 5.79 5.80
C ASP A 169 2.36 4.41 5.84
N VAL A 170 1.23 4.27 5.13
CA VAL A 170 0.44 3.01 5.08
C VAL A 170 1.16 1.84 4.39
N ASP A 171 2.32 2.09 3.78
CA ASP A 171 3.21 1.07 3.22
C ASP A 171 4.43 0.76 4.10
N GLU A 172 4.41 1.19 5.37
CA GLU A 172 5.49 1.00 6.34
C GLU A 172 5.00 0.22 7.57
N PHE A 173 5.75 -0.82 7.94
CA PHE A 173 5.41 -1.71 9.06
C PHE A 173 6.50 -1.66 10.12
N LEU A 174 6.15 -1.33 11.37
CA LEU A 174 7.10 -1.36 12.49
C LEU A 174 7.36 -2.79 12.95
N VAL A 175 8.51 -3.35 12.55
CA VAL A 175 8.95 -4.67 12.95
C VAL A 175 9.79 -4.57 14.21
N LEU A 176 9.33 -5.22 15.29
CA LEU A 176 10.01 -5.28 16.58
C LEU A 176 10.70 -6.63 16.73
N LYS A 177 12.01 -6.62 16.93
CA LYS A 177 12.83 -7.84 17.07
C LYS A 177 13.08 -8.23 18.52
N LYS A 178 12.90 -7.29 19.46
CA LYS A 178 13.19 -7.47 20.89
C LYS A 178 11.97 -7.23 21.80
N HIS A 179 10.86 -6.74 21.25
CA HIS A 179 9.66 -6.37 22.00
C HIS A 179 8.42 -7.00 21.39
N LYS A 180 7.42 -7.30 22.22
CA LYS A 180 6.14 -7.87 21.76
C LYS A 180 5.15 -6.82 21.30
N ASN A 181 5.27 -5.59 21.82
CA ASN A 181 4.38 -4.46 21.58
C ASN A 181 5.12 -3.12 21.58
N VAL A 182 4.50 -2.12 20.97
CA VAL A 182 5.08 -0.77 20.81
C VAL A 182 5.15 0.01 22.12
N VAL A 183 4.22 -0.21 23.06
CA VAL A 183 4.19 0.52 24.33
C VAL A 183 5.41 0.20 25.18
N ASP A 184 5.75 -1.08 25.34
CA ASP A 184 6.94 -1.53 26.05
C ASP A 184 8.22 -1.08 25.35
N PHE A 185 8.26 -1.16 24.01
CA PHE A 185 9.35 -0.65 23.19
C PHE A 185 9.61 0.85 23.43
N MET A 186 8.57 1.68 23.36
CA MET A 186 8.70 3.13 23.57
C MET A 186 9.08 3.47 25.01
N ASN A 187 8.54 2.75 26.00
CA ASN A 187 8.88 2.96 27.40
C ASN A 187 10.32 2.56 27.75
N GLU A 188 10.90 1.59 27.04
CA GLU A 188 12.30 1.21 27.21
C GLU A 188 13.25 2.22 26.56
N HIS A 189 12.98 2.58 25.30
CA HIS A 189 13.93 3.32 24.47
C HIS A 189 13.71 4.84 24.46
N CYS A 190 12.54 5.35 24.88
CA CYS A 190 12.22 6.77 24.82
C CYS A 190 11.80 7.36 26.17
N LYS A 191 12.75 7.36 27.12
CA LYS A 191 12.53 7.85 28.49
C LYS A 191 12.67 9.36 28.61
N GLU A 192 11.80 9.96 29.42
CA GLU A 192 11.92 11.35 29.81
C GLU A 192 13.10 11.57 30.78
N PRO A 193 13.68 12.79 30.82
CA PRO A 193 13.39 13.94 29.97
C PRO A 193 14.20 13.95 28.65
N ILE A 194 15.02 12.91 28.41
CA ILE A 194 16.04 12.92 27.36
C ILE A 194 15.42 12.68 25.98
N CYS A 195 14.56 11.69 25.84
CA CYS A 195 13.99 11.34 24.55
C CYS A 195 12.79 12.24 24.20
N GLY A 196 12.93 13.03 23.15
CA GLY A 196 11.81 13.73 22.53
C GLY A 196 11.23 12.95 21.37
N GLN A 197 12.07 12.28 20.57
CA GLN A 197 11.61 11.35 19.54
C GLN A 197 12.56 10.16 19.38
N LEU A 198 11.98 8.98 19.20
CA LEU A 198 12.71 7.78 18.83
C LEU A 198 12.65 7.60 17.33
N THR A 199 13.80 7.46 16.71
CA THR A 199 13.93 7.26 15.26
C THR A 199 14.32 5.82 14.97
N VAL A 200 13.73 5.26 13.92
CA VAL A 200 13.93 3.87 13.51
C VAL A 200 14.19 3.84 12.00
N ASN A 201 15.24 3.14 11.60
CA ASN A 201 15.66 3.03 10.21
C ASN A 201 14.69 2.23 9.34
N TRP A 202 14.67 2.56 8.05
CA TRP A 202 13.98 1.76 7.05
C TRP A 202 14.74 0.50 6.69
N ARG A 203 13.98 -0.49 6.25
CA ARG A 203 14.41 -1.60 5.43
C ARG A 203 13.54 -1.64 4.20
N MET A 204 14.12 -1.41 3.02
CA MET A 204 13.36 -1.45 1.78
C MET A 204 12.98 -2.89 1.44
N MET A 205 11.69 -3.13 1.29
CA MET A 205 11.16 -4.43 0.87
C MET A 205 10.97 -4.42 -0.64
N GLY A 206 11.72 -5.29 -1.31
CA GLY A 206 11.75 -5.41 -2.76
C GLY A 206 10.54 -6.12 -3.35
N VAL A 207 10.51 -6.21 -4.69
CA VAL A 207 9.36 -6.75 -5.43
C VAL A 207 9.17 -8.25 -5.25
N SER A 208 10.17 -9.02 -4.79
CA SER A 208 10.04 -10.48 -4.55
C SER A 208 9.44 -11.26 -5.73
N ASN A 209 9.84 -10.88 -6.95
CA ASN A 209 9.32 -11.38 -8.23
C ASN A 209 7.80 -11.22 -8.43
N GLN A 210 7.15 -10.31 -7.69
CA GLN A 210 5.74 -10.00 -7.87
C GLN A 210 5.58 -9.04 -9.06
N THR A 211 4.98 -9.53 -10.15
CA THR A 211 4.73 -8.72 -11.35
C THR A 211 3.34 -8.09 -11.36
N ARG A 212 2.37 -8.75 -10.73
CA ARG A 212 0.97 -8.33 -10.68
C ARG A 212 0.45 -8.30 -9.25
N TYR A 213 -0.62 -7.55 -9.05
CA TYR A 213 -1.35 -7.58 -7.79
C TYR A 213 -1.93 -8.97 -7.52
N THR A 214 -1.90 -9.35 -6.23
CA THR A 214 -2.66 -10.48 -5.69
C THR A 214 -3.23 -10.06 -4.34
N ASN A 215 -4.44 -10.55 -4.02
CA ASN A 215 -5.09 -10.34 -2.72
C ASN A 215 -4.49 -11.24 -1.62
N VAL A 216 -3.15 -11.24 -1.52
CA VAL A 216 -2.37 -11.90 -0.48
C VAL A 216 -1.65 -10.81 0.32
N PRO A 217 -1.58 -10.91 1.66
CA PRO A 217 -0.89 -9.93 2.51
C PRO A 217 0.48 -9.55 1.97
N ILE A 218 0.75 -8.25 1.86
CA ILE A 218 1.99 -7.73 1.29
C ILE A 218 3.21 -8.21 2.05
N THR A 219 3.09 -8.32 3.38
CA THR A 219 4.14 -8.86 4.24
C THR A 219 4.48 -10.31 3.90
N LYS A 220 3.53 -11.11 3.38
CA LYS A 220 3.74 -12.48 2.90
C LYS A 220 4.35 -12.57 1.50
N ARG A 221 3.88 -11.75 0.56
CA ARG A 221 4.31 -11.87 -0.86
C ARG A 221 5.63 -11.16 -1.15
N ASN A 222 5.92 -10.06 -0.45
CA ASN A 222 7.10 -9.20 -0.62
C ASN A 222 8.15 -9.42 0.49
N VAL A 223 8.76 -10.61 0.52
CA VAL A 223 9.68 -11.08 1.58
C VAL A 223 11.16 -11.03 1.21
N HIS A 224 11.56 -10.25 0.20
CA HIS A 224 12.96 -10.07 -0.16
C HIS A 224 13.36 -8.62 -0.02
N THR A 225 14.56 -8.38 0.48
CA THR A 225 15.09 -7.04 0.78
C THR A 225 16.53 -6.90 0.31
N ASP A 226 17.06 -5.67 0.33
CA ASP A 226 18.48 -5.36 0.17
C ASP A 226 19.31 -5.95 1.31
N SER A 227 20.64 -5.82 1.29
CA SER A 227 21.50 -6.31 2.38
C SER A 227 21.47 -5.45 3.62
N GLU A 228 21.41 -4.13 3.47
CA GLU A 228 21.54 -3.18 4.56
C GLU A 228 20.25 -2.43 4.84
N ALA A 229 20.08 -2.02 6.09
CA ALA A 229 19.06 -1.03 6.44
C ALA A 229 19.43 0.31 5.76
N TRP A 230 18.41 1.04 5.33
CA TRP A 230 18.61 2.34 4.71
C TRP A 230 18.80 3.40 5.80
N GLY A 231 19.61 4.42 5.48
CA GLY A 231 19.87 5.50 6.42
C GLY A 231 18.64 6.32 6.78
N THR A 232 17.64 6.42 5.88
CA THR A 232 16.41 7.14 6.16
C THR A 232 15.69 6.56 7.37
N VAL A 233 15.22 7.44 8.26
CA VAL A 233 14.50 7.05 9.49
C VAL A 233 13.06 7.50 9.44
N LYS A 234 12.20 6.80 10.18
CA LYS A 234 10.86 7.26 10.60
C LYS A 234 10.86 7.50 12.10
N THR A 235 9.89 8.26 12.58
CA THR A 235 9.87 8.75 13.96
C THR A 235 8.62 8.34 14.72
N ILE A 236 8.81 8.09 16.01
CA ILE A 236 7.76 8.05 17.01
C ILE A 236 8.12 9.11 18.05
N VAL A 237 7.33 10.17 18.11
CA VAL A 237 7.63 11.40 18.84
C VAL A 237 6.70 11.61 20.01
N ARG A 238 7.18 12.30 21.04
CA ARG A 238 6.35 12.82 22.13
C ARG A 238 5.74 14.18 21.71
N PRO A 239 4.41 14.30 21.52
CA PRO A 239 3.77 15.52 21.01
C PRO A 239 4.15 16.78 21.78
N SER A 240 4.17 16.71 23.10
CA SER A 240 4.50 17.84 23.98
C SER A 240 5.93 18.37 23.81
N TYR A 241 6.83 17.62 23.14
CA TYR A 241 8.23 17.99 22.91
C TYR A 241 8.44 18.58 21.51
N VAL A 242 7.42 18.56 20.65
CA VAL A 242 7.48 19.08 19.29
C VAL A 242 7.48 20.61 19.29
N ALA A 243 8.32 21.21 18.45
CA ALA A 243 8.35 22.65 18.21
C ALA A 243 7.24 23.08 17.24
N ASP A 244 6.79 24.32 17.32
CA ASP A 244 5.59 24.77 16.60
C ASP A 244 5.71 24.74 15.06
N ASN A 245 6.93 24.75 14.50
CA ASN A 245 7.14 24.74 13.06
C ASN A 245 7.57 23.36 12.57
N LEU A 246 6.62 22.57 12.05
CA LEU A 246 6.94 21.35 11.31
C LEU A 246 7.56 21.70 9.95
N ALA A 247 8.81 21.29 9.78
CA ALA A 247 9.58 21.55 8.56
C ALA A 247 10.02 20.25 7.85
N TRP A 248 9.82 19.10 8.49
CA TRP A 248 10.49 17.83 8.19
C TRP A 248 9.45 16.71 8.01
N ARG A 249 9.72 15.79 7.08
CA ARG A 249 8.74 14.82 6.54
C ARG A 249 8.76 13.45 7.20
N HIS A 250 9.86 13.09 7.82
CA HIS A 250 10.09 11.78 8.44
C HIS A 250 10.47 11.90 9.92
N THR A 251 10.70 13.14 10.38
CA THR A 251 11.10 13.53 11.73
C THR A 251 10.49 14.88 12.03
N VAL A 252 10.62 15.36 13.26
CA VAL A 252 10.12 16.68 13.66
C VAL A 252 11.14 17.50 14.43
N ARG A 253 11.02 18.83 14.37
CA ARG A 253 11.81 19.71 15.22
C ARG A 253 11.33 19.59 16.66
N LEU A 254 12.26 19.49 17.59
CA LEU A 254 11.96 19.42 19.01
C LEU A 254 12.25 20.75 19.70
N LYS A 255 11.38 21.15 20.64
CA LYS A 255 11.64 22.22 21.61
C LYS A 255 12.23 21.70 22.92
N LYS A 256 12.16 20.38 23.15
CA LYS A 256 12.68 19.68 24.33
C LYS A 256 13.18 18.29 23.93
N GLY A 257 14.21 17.79 24.62
CA GLY A 257 14.76 16.45 24.41
C GLY A 257 15.51 16.30 23.09
N TYR A 258 15.87 15.06 22.77
CA TYR A 258 16.72 14.70 21.63
C TYR A 258 16.07 13.64 20.74
N TRP A 259 16.65 13.50 19.55
CA TRP A 259 16.42 12.36 18.66
C TRP A 259 17.31 11.21 19.13
N LEU A 260 16.71 10.08 19.45
CA LEU A 260 17.46 8.88 19.82
C LEU A 260 17.28 7.78 18.77
N ASP A 261 18.29 6.94 18.59
CA ASP A 261 18.12 5.60 18.02
C ASP A 261 17.81 4.57 19.12
N THR A 262 17.57 3.31 18.75
CA THR A 262 17.26 2.25 19.73
C THR A 262 18.44 1.86 20.63
N ARG A 263 19.67 2.33 20.36
CA ARG A 263 20.83 2.19 21.26
C ARG A 263 20.95 3.37 22.24
N GLY A 264 20.07 4.38 22.12
CA GLY A 264 20.13 5.61 22.90
C GLY A 264 21.16 6.62 22.40
N VAL A 265 21.68 6.45 21.17
CA VAL A 265 22.60 7.40 20.56
C VAL A 265 21.81 8.64 20.13
N ILE A 266 22.31 9.83 20.51
CA ILE A 266 21.73 11.11 20.08
C ILE A 266 22.08 11.36 18.62
N ILE A 267 21.06 11.53 17.78
CA ILE A 267 21.22 11.88 16.38
C ILE A 267 21.20 13.40 16.24
N ASN A 268 22.38 14.00 16.14
CA ASN A 268 22.54 15.43 15.92
C ASN A 268 22.35 15.78 14.44
N ASN A 269 21.11 15.70 13.96
CA ASN A 269 20.77 16.13 12.60
C ASN A 269 19.97 17.43 12.60
N THR A 270 20.57 18.50 12.07
CA THR A 270 20.00 19.85 12.11
C THR A 270 19.43 20.31 10.77
N GLY A 271 19.60 19.53 9.70
CA GLY A 271 19.18 19.87 8.34
C GLY A 271 17.95 19.09 7.88
N TRP A 272 17.00 19.76 7.21
CA TRP A 272 15.81 19.12 6.63
C TRP A 272 16.12 18.03 5.59
N LYS A 273 17.29 18.13 4.94
CA LYS A 273 17.80 17.16 3.94
C LYS A 273 18.40 15.91 4.57
N VAL A 274 18.62 15.90 5.88
CA VAL A 274 19.37 14.85 6.55
C VAL A 274 18.48 14.31 7.68
N GLN A 275 17.42 13.61 7.28
CA GLN A 275 16.54 12.87 8.18
C GLN A 275 16.95 11.40 8.13
N ALA A 276 18.19 11.16 8.51
CA ALA A 276 18.86 9.89 8.32
C ALA A 276 19.84 9.57 9.46
N ASN A 277 20.05 8.28 9.68
CA ASN A 277 21.05 7.66 10.54
C ASN A 277 21.69 6.49 9.78
N ASN A 278 22.75 6.74 9.01
CA ASN A 278 23.37 5.72 8.15
C ASN A 278 24.02 4.57 8.95
N ASP A 279 24.45 4.85 10.18
CA ASP A 279 25.04 3.86 11.11
C ASP A 279 24.02 3.40 12.16
N GLY A 280 22.73 3.49 11.82
CA GLY A 280 21.62 3.19 12.71
C GLY A 280 21.48 1.69 13.01
N PRO A 281 20.99 1.34 14.20
CA PRO A 281 20.77 -0.05 14.59
C PRO A 281 19.66 -0.69 13.75
N SER A 282 19.79 -1.98 13.49
CA SER A 282 18.84 -2.79 12.72
C SER A 282 18.38 -4.06 13.46
N ASP A 283 18.87 -4.24 14.68
CA ASP A 283 18.74 -5.45 15.51
C ASP A 283 17.60 -5.37 16.54
N VAL A 284 17.13 -4.16 16.87
CA VAL A 284 16.03 -3.92 17.83
C VAL A 284 14.69 -3.73 17.12
N ALA A 285 14.64 -2.79 16.17
CA ALA A 285 13.44 -2.46 15.40
C ALA A 285 13.81 -1.92 14.03
N LEU A 286 12.93 -2.13 13.04
CA LEU A 286 13.04 -1.58 11.69
C LEU A 286 11.65 -1.24 11.15
N PHE A 287 11.57 -0.21 10.33
CA PHE A 287 10.41 -0.01 9.48
C PHE A 287 10.59 -0.74 8.16
N HIS A 288 9.84 -1.81 7.93
CA HIS A 288 9.79 -2.47 6.63
C HIS A 288 8.97 -1.61 5.68
N HIS A 289 9.62 -1.07 4.64
CA HIS A 289 9.00 -0.17 3.68
C HIS A 289 8.69 -0.88 2.37
N TYR A 290 7.39 -1.07 2.08
CA TYR A 290 6.88 -1.71 0.88
C TYR A 290 6.54 -0.67 -0.21
N SER A 291 7.55 0.13 -0.57
CA SER A 291 7.38 1.18 -1.57
C SER A 291 7.13 0.62 -2.98
N TYR A 292 7.71 -0.55 -3.26
CA TYR A 292 7.70 -1.21 -4.57
C TYR A 292 6.47 -2.10 -4.79
N LYS A 293 6.07 -2.90 -3.79
CA LYS A 293 4.96 -3.86 -3.94
C LYS A 293 5.19 -4.78 -5.17
N SER A 294 4.21 -5.00 -6.05
CA SER A 294 4.43 -5.60 -7.38
C SER A 294 4.75 -4.56 -8.45
N LEU A 295 5.27 -4.99 -9.60
CA LEU A 295 5.54 -4.10 -10.74
C LEU A 295 4.32 -3.29 -11.18
N GLU A 296 3.16 -3.95 -11.27
CA GLU A 296 1.89 -3.32 -11.62
C GLU A 296 1.48 -2.24 -10.60
N GLU A 297 1.60 -2.54 -9.30
CA GLU A 297 1.30 -1.61 -8.20
C GLU A 297 2.27 -0.42 -8.16
N PHE A 298 3.57 -0.67 -8.39
CA PHE A 298 4.58 0.38 -8.48
C PHE A 298 4.27 1.35 -9.62
N HIS A 299 3.96 0.80 -10.80
CA HIS A 299 3.60 1.61 -11.97
C HIS A 299 2.33 2.41 -11.71
N TYR A 300 1.27 1.79 -11.14
CA TYR A 300 0.04 2.50 -10.80
C TYR A 300 0.29 3.67 -9.82
N LYS A 301 1.05 3.43 -8.74
CA LYS A 301 1.41 4.44 -7.74
C LYS A 301 2.11 5.65 -8.38
N ASN A 302 3.14 5.41 -9.20
CA ASN A 302 4.00 6.48 -9.69
C ASN A 302 3.48 7.16 -10.97
N CYS A 303 2.77 6.45 -11.84
CA CYS A 303 2.38 6.94 -13.16
C CYS A 303 0.93 7.35 -13.27
N VAL A 304 0.05 6.67 -12.54
CA VAL A 304 -1.40 6.86 -12.66
C VAL A 304 -1.96 7.67 -11.49
N ARG A 305 -1.59 7.32 -10.26
CA ARG A 305 -2.17 7.92 -9.04
C ARG A 305 -1.48 9.22 -8.61
N GLY A 306 -0.15 9.24 -8.65
CA GLY A 306 0.67 10.25 -7.98
C GLY A 306 0.91 9.91 -6.50
N ASN A 307 1.71 10.74 -5.82
CA ASN A 307 2.15 10.55 -4.44
C ASN A 307 1.92 11.81 -3.59
N SER A 308 2.38 11.82 -2.34
CA SER A 308 2.21 12.95 -1.42
C SER A 308 2.93 14.23 -1.86
N LEU A 309 3.83 14.15 -2.86
CA LEU A 309 4.68 15.25 -3.33
C LEU A 309 4.24 15.85 -4.67
N GLY A 310 3.37 15.19 -5.44
CA GLY A 310 3.00 15.65 -6.78
C GLY A 310 1.71 15.03 -7.30
N LYS A 311 1.06 15.73 -8.22
CA LYS A 311 -0.20 15.30 -8.86
C LYS A 311 0.06 14.19 -9.88
N ARG A 312 -1.03 13.58 -10.36
CA ARG A 312 -1.02 12.59 -11.44
C ARG A 312 -0.20 13.09 -12.63
N GLY A 313 0.74 12.27 -13.11
CA GLY A 313 1.57 12.58 -14.28
C GLY A 313 2.74 13.53 -14.03
N GLU A 314 2.98 14.01 -12.80
CA GLU A 314 4.14 14.89 -12.53
C GLU A 314 5.46 14.14 -12.27
N ASN A 315 5.41 12.80 -12.15
CA ASN A 315 6.55 11.93 -11.85
C ASN A 315 6.93 10.99 -13.00
N PHE A 316 6.87 11.44 -14.27
CA PHE A 316 7.25 10.61 -15.43
C PHE A 316 8.65 9.97 -15.29
N ASN A 317 9.62 10.68 -14.71
CA ASN A 317 10.97 10.13 -14.50
C ASN A 317 11.03 8.95 -13.49
N LEU A 318 9.98 8.73 -12.69
CA LEU A 318 9.87 7.59 -11.78
C LEU A 318 9.16 6.39 -12.42
N CYS A 319 8.41 6.61 -13.50
CA CYS A 319 7.66 5.57 -14.21
C CYS A 319 8.54 4.55 -14.92
N GLU A 320 9.68 5.02 -15.42
CA GLU A 320 10.65 4.24 -16.20
C GLU A 320 11.92 3.95 -15.38
N ARG A 321 11.85 4.02 -14.04
CA ARG A 321 13.02 3.63 -13.24
C ARG A 321 13.26 2.13 -13.40
N ASP A 322 14.31 1.79 -14.14
CA ASP A 322 14.91 0.45 -14.21
C ASP A 322 15.46 -0.05 -12.85
N ILE A 323 15.45 0.79 -11.81
CA ILE A 323 15.97 0.44 -10.48
C ILE A 323 14.81 0.02 -9.58
N LEU A 324 14.29 -1.16 -9.86
CA LEU A 324 13.44 -1.89 -8.93
C LEU A 324 14.33 -2.74 -8.04
N VAL A 325 14.14 -2.61 -6.73
CA VAL A 325 14.79 -3.51 -5.78
C VAL A 325 14.07 -4.84 -5.88
N GLU A 326 14.69 -5.84 -6.50
CA GLU A 326 14.19 -7.23 -6.42
C GLU A 326 14.22 -7.74 -4.98
N GLY A 327 15.28 -7.34 -4.26
CA GLY A 327 15.66 -7.92 -2.97
C GLY A 327 16.27 -9.30 -3.19
N ARG A 328 17.45 -9.56 -2.60
CA ARG A 328 18.14 -10.86 -2.72
C ARG A 328 18.11 -11.64 -1.42
N ILE A 329 17.82 -10.97 -0.31
CA ILE A 329 17.86 -11.55 1.02
C ILE A 329 16.44 -11.77 1.48
N PHE A 330 16.11 -13.03 1.76
CA PHE A 330 14.84 -13.41 2.35
C PHE A 330 14.72 -12.79 3.76
N ASN A 331 13.62 -12.07 3.98
CA ASN A 331 13.22 -11.56 5.27
C ASN A 331 11.68 -11.48 5.30
N ASP A 332 11.07 -12.35 6.11
CA ASP A 332 9.63 -12.39 6.35
C ASP A 332 9.27 -11.96 7.78
N ASP A 333 10.13 -11.19 8.46
CA ASP A 333 9.95 -10.79 9.87
C ASP A 333 8.59 -10.11 10.10
N ALA A 334 8.18 -9.23 9.18
CA ALA A 334 6.87 -8.57 9.26
C ALA A 334 5.71 -9.57 9.13
N TRP A 335 5.83 -10.59 8.26
CA TRP A 335 4.81 -11.63 8.11
C TRP A 335 4.70 -12.49 9.36
N GLN A 336 5.84 -12.91 9.90
CA GLN A 336 5.89 -13.70 11.13
C GLN A 336 5.34 -12.91 12.32
N GLN A 337 5.66 -11.61 12.41
CA GLN A 337 5.09 -10.73 13.43
C GLN A 337 3.57 -10.60 13.29
N LEU A 338 3.05 -10.37 12.08
CA LEU A 338 1.60 -10.30 11.83
C LEU A 338 0.88 -11.58 12.26
N LYS A 339 1.37 -12.74 11.80
CA LYS A 339 0.79 -14.04 12.16
C LYS A 339 0.87 -14.33 13.66
N ARG A 340 1.95 -13.91 14.33
CA ARG A 340 2.08 -14.06 15.79
C ARG A 340 1.02 -13.26 16.54
N MET A 341 0.68 -12.06 16.04
CA MET A 341 -0.25 -11.15 16.71
C MET A 341 -1.71 -11.43 16.36
N VAL A 342 -1.98 -11.88 15.14
CA VAL A 342 -3.36 -12.10 14.62
C VAL A 342 -3.44 -13.44 13.86
N PRO A 343 -3.14 -14.58 14.52
CA PRO A 343 -2.99 -15.86 13.85
C PRO A 343 -4.27 -16.37 13.20
N GLU A 344 -5.43 -16.13 13.81
CA GLU A 344 -6.73 -16.60 13.31
C GLU A 344 -6.98 -16.08 11.90
N LYS A 345 -6.68 -14.80 11.69
CA LYS A 345 -6.99 -14.08 10.46
C LYS A 345 -5.97 -14.30 9.35
N TYR A 346 -4.69 -14.43 9.70
CA TYR A 346 -3.61 -14.42 8.71
C TYR A 346 -2.94 -15.77 8.47
N SER A 347 -3.02 -16.73 9.40
CA SER A 347 -2.36 -18.04 9.20
C SER A 347 -2.98 -18.84 8.05
N VAL A 348 -4.25 -18.60 7.72
CA VAL A 348 -4.92 -19.24 6.56
C VAL A 348 -4.21 -18.98 5.23
N PHE A 349 -3.52 -17.84 5.12
CA PHE A 349 -2.79 -17.53 3.90
C PHE A 349 -1.58 -18.43 3.71
N ASP A 350 -1.02 -19.08 4.75
CA ASP A 350 0.13 -19.99 4.59
C ASP A 350 -0.15 -21.16 3.63
N ALA A 351 -1.41 -21.61 3.55
CA ALA A 351 -1.85 -22.64 2.60
C ALA A 351 -1.80 -22.18 1.14
N ILE A 352 -1.80 -20.87 0.89
CA ILE A 352 -1.62 -20.29 -0.45
C ILE A 352 -0.14 -20.38 -0.81
N GLN A 353 0.22 -21.38 -1.61
CA GLN A 353 1.53 -21.47 -2.24
C GLN A 353 1.65 -20.39 -3.33
N LYS A 354 2.87 -19.87 -3.53
CA LYS A 354 3.18 -19.08 -4.72
C LYS A 354 2.95 -19.98 -5.93
N VAL A 355 1.91 -19.70 -6.73
CA VAL A 355 1.81 -20.28 -8.07
C VAL A 355 2.99 -19.71 -8.84
N SER A 356 4.10 -20.45 -8.88
CA SER A 356 5.22 -20.12 -9.74
C SER A 356 4.73 -20.24 -11.17
N VAL A 357 4.61 -19.11 -11.87
CA VAL A 357 4.45 -19.10 -13.32
C VAL A 357 5.80 -19.53 -13.90
N ASN A 358 6.05 -20.84 -13.91
CA ASN A 358 7.03 -21.44 -14.80
C ASN A 358 6.42 -21.44 -16.20
N ALA A 359 6.32 -20.26 -16.81
CA ALA A 359 6.20 -20.18 -18.25
C ALA A 359 7.59 -20.48 -18.81
N THR A 360 7.80 -21.73 -19.18
CA THR A 360 8.95 -22.21 -19.94
C THR A 360 9.19 -21.31 -21.14
N ALA A 361 10.25 -20.50 -21.09
CA ALA A 361 10.84 -19.87 -22.25
C ALA A 361 11.58 -20.95 -23.07
N SER A 362 10.84 -21.79 -23.80
CA SER A 362 11.45 -22.79 -24.69
C SER A 362 10.69 -23.06 -25.99
N GLU A 363 9.75 -22.22 -26.42
CA GLU A 363 9.08 -22.38 -27.72
C GLU A 363 8.94 -21.05 -28.49
N LEU A 364 10.05 -20.33 -28.65
CA LEU A 364 10.23 -19.34 -29.70
C LEU A 364 11.57 -19.59 -30.40
N ARG A 365 11.67 -20.73 -31.08
CA ARG A 365 12.55 -20.89 -32.25
C ARG A 365 11.67 -21.11 -33.46
N ILE A 366 11.07 -20.03 -33.96
CA ILE A 366 10.64 -19.97 -35.34
C ILE A 366 11.92 -19.87 -36.17
N GLY A 367 12.17 -20.93 -36.95
CA GLY A 367 13.38 -21.15 -37.72
C GLY A 367 13.71 -20.01 -38.67
N GLY A 368 14.92 -19.48 -38.52
CA GLY A 368 15.60 -18.74 -39.57
C GLY A 368 16.29 -19.71 -40.54
N GLY A 369 15.91 -19.57 -41.81
CA GLY A 369 16.51 -19.99 -43.08
C GLY A 369 17.78 -20.86 -43.15
N GLY A 370 17.78 -21.75 -44.15
CA GLY A 370 18.98 -22.37 -44.71
C GLY A 370 18.67 -23.08 -46.02
N GLU A 371 18.87 -22.38 -47.13
CA GLU A 371 18.93 -22.89 -48.50
C GLU A 371 19.93 -24.05 -48.64
N ARG A 372 19.53 -25.11 -49.36
CA ARG A 372 20.25 -25.70 -50.51
C ARG A 372 19.47 -26.84 -51.13
#